data_AF-A0A354YT37-F1
#
_entry.id   AF-A0A354YT37-F1
#
_cell.length_a   1.000
_cell.length_b   1.000
_cell.length_c   1.000
_cell.angle_alpha   90.00
_cell.angle_beta   90.00
_cell.angle_gamma   90.00
#
_symmetry.space_group_name_H-M   'P 1'
#
loop_
_entity.id
_entity.type
_entity.pdbx_description
1 polymer ?
#
loop_
_entity_poly.entity_id
_entity_poly.type
_entity_poly.pdbx_seq_one_letter_code
_entity_poly.pdbx_strand_id
1 'polypeptide(L)'
;AFDIYGLSEIIGPGVAIECSCKNGLHIAEDHFLAEIIDPLTEEVLPDGCPGELVITSITKEALPLIRYRTRDLTTLERTRCDCGRTHVRMQKVLGRSDDMV
;
A
#
# COMPACT_ATOMS: atom_id res chain seq x y z
N ALA A 1 -3.84 -4.72 19.65
CA ALA A 1 -3.09 -3.69 18.92
C ALA A 1 -3.65 -3.55 17.51
N PHE A 2 -3.42 -2.44 16.81
CA PHE A 2 -3.75 -2.24 15.39
C PHE A 2 -2.46 -2.06 14.60
N ASP A 3 -2.41 -2.62 13.40
CA ASP A 3 -1.26 -2.46 12.52
C ASP A 3 -1.35 -1.13 11.75
N ILE A 4 -0.20 -0.45 11.64
CA ILE A 4 -0.05 0.82 10.94
C ILE A 4 1.14 0.66 10.00
N TYR A 5 0.92 0.90 8.71
CA TYR A 5 1.95 0.91 7.70
C TYR A 5 2.39 2.33 7.36
N GLY A 6 3.69 2.49 7.11
CA GLY A 6 4.31 3.77 6.86
C GLY A 6 5.74 3.63 6.35
N LEU A 7 6.19 4.63 5.59
CA LEU A 7 7.52 4.74 4.99
C LEU A 7 8.03 6.16 5.19
N SER A 8 9.29 6.32 5.60
CA SER A 8 9.89 7.64 5.86
C SER A 8 9.88 8.53 4.62
N GLU A 9 10.06 7.93 3.44
CA GLU A 9 10.06 8.57 2.14
C GLU A 9 8.69 9.19 1.80
N ILE A 10 7.61 8.58 2.29
CA ILE A 10 6.24 9.03 2.07
C ILE A 10 5.85 10.07 3.12
N ILE A 11 5.48 9.65 4.33
CA ILE A 11 5.10 10.53 5.45
C ILE A 11 5.45 9.94 6.84
N GLY A 12 6.14 8.80 6.89
CA GLY A 12 6.19 7.94 8.07
C GLY A 12 4.85 7.20 8.27
N PRO A 13 4.31 7.12 9.50
CA PRO A 13 3.06 6.40 9.76
C PRO A 13 1.85 7.06 9.11
N GLY A 14 0.83 6.25 8.79
CA GLY A 14 -0.46 6.73 8.28
C GLY A 14 -0.69 6.54 6.79
N VAL A 15 0.19 5.81 6.09
CA VAL A 15 -0.03 5.42 4.69
C VAL A 15 -1.19 4.41 4.60
N ALA A 16 -1.19 3.41 5.48
CA ALA A 16 -2.32 2.49 5.64
C ALA A 16 -2.52 2.08 7.11
N ILE A 17 -3.79 1.87 7.51
CA ILE A 17 -4.14 1.58 8.91
C ILE A 17 -5.20 0.47 8.98
N GLU A 18 -4.99 -0.49 9.87
CA GLU A 18 -5.94 -1.56 10.16
C GLU A 18 -7.20 -1.04 10.85
N CYS A 19 -8.38 -1.56 10.48
CA CYS A 19 -9.64 -1.29 11.17
C CYS A 19 -9.99 -2.38 12.20
N SER A 20 -11.14 -2.27 12.85
CA SER A 20 -11.62 -3.26 13.83
C SER A 20 -11.84 -4.66 13.25
N CYS A 21 -12.02 -4.78 11.92
CA CYS A 21 -12.21 -6.05 11.24
C CYS A 21 -10.93 -6.90 11.13
N LYS A 22 -9.74 -6.34 11.40
CA LYS A 22 -8.46 -7.07 11.35
C LYS A 22 -8.20 -7.84 10.06
N ASN A 23 -8.67 -7.28 8.94
CA ASN A 23 -8.63 -7.92 7.62
C ASN A 23 -8.02 -6.98 6.58
N GLY A 24 -6.72 -6.72 6.73
CA GLY A 24 -5.97 -5.76 5.92
C GLY A 24 -6.00 -4.31 6.45
N LEU A 25 -5.14 -3.49 5.89
CA LEU A 25 -4.92 -2.10 6.26
C LEU A 25 -5.50 -1.19 5.18
N HIS A 26 -6.41 -0.29 5.54
CA HIS A 26 -6.97 0.66 4.58
C HIS A 26 -5.93 1.70 4.20
N ILE A 27 -5.66 1.85 2.90
CA ILE A 27 -4.82 2.91 2.36
C ILE A 27 -5.62 4.23 2.39
N ALA A 28 -4.97 5.34 2.73
CA ALA A 28 -5.57 6.67 2.59
C ALA A 28 -5.60 7.09 1.11
N GLU A 29 -6.52 6.51 0.32
CA GLU A 29 -6.62 6.73 -1.14
C GLU A 29 -6.90 8.19 -1.55
N ASP A 30 -7.32 9.03 -0.61
CA ASP A 30 -7.44 10.48 -0.74
C ASP A 30 -6.08 11.20 -0.76
N HIS A 31 -5.01 10.53 -0.29
CA HIS A 31 -3.64 11.05 -0.23
C HIS A 31 -2.65 10.24 -1.08
N PHE A 32 -2.95 8.98 -1.38
CA PHE A 32 -2.06 8.05 -2.06
C PHE A 32 -2.77 7.24 -3.14
N LEU A 33 -2.20 7.19 -4.33
CA LEU A 33 -2.54 6.17 -5.33
C LEU A 33 -1.62 4.96 -5.10
N ALA A 34 -2.21 3.77 -4.96
CA ALA A 34 -1.50 2.52 -4.76
C ALA A 34 -1.68 1.58 -5.96
N GLU A 35 -0.57 0.98 -6.40
CA GLU A 35 -0.52 -0.04 -7.45
C GLU A 35 0.23 -1.27 -6.91
N ILE A 36 -0.07 -2.45 -7.43
CA ILE A 36 0.77 -3.63 -7.31
C ILE A 36 1.41 -3.91 -8.66
N ILE A 37 2.73 -4.04 -8.70
CA ILE A 37 3.46 -4.39 -9.92
C ILE A 37 4.18 -5.73 -9.79
N ASP A 38 4.44 -6.36 -10.93
CA ASP A 38 5.45 -7.41 -11.00
C ASP A 38 6.84 -6.76 -10.82
N PRO A 39 7.67 -7.21 -9.86
CA PRO A 39 8.94 -6.55 -9.55
C PRO A 39 10.00 -6.66 -10.67
N LEU A 40 9.85 -7.62 -11.59
CA LEU A 40 10.76 -7.85 -12.71
C LEU A 40 10.32 -7.11 -13.97
N THR A 41 9.03 -7.21 -14.31
CA THR A 41 8.49 -6.62 -15.56
C THR A 41 7.97 -5.20 -15.37
N GLU A 42 7.69 -4.80 -14.13
CA GLU A 42 7.09 -3.51 -13.74
C GLU A 42 5.68 -3.26 -14.27
N GLU A 43 5.06 -4.28 -14.87
CA GLU A 43 3.67 -4.26 -15.29
C GLU A 43 2.72 -4.29 -14.08
N VAL A 44 1.62 -3.54 -14.18
CA VAL A 44 0.60 -3.50 -13.13
C VAL A 44 -0.16 -4.82 -13.11
N LEU A 45 -0.25 -5.42 -11.92
CA LEU A 45 -0.96 -6.69 -11.71
C LEU A 45 -2.43 -6.43 -11.33
N PRO A 46 -3.34 -7.38 -11.64
CA PRO A 46 -4.72 -7.33 -11.16
C PRO A 46 -4.82 -7.31 -9.64
N ASP A 47 -5.92 -6.77 -9.10
CA ASP A 47 -6.21 -6.83 -7.66
C ASP A 47 -6.19 -8.28 -7.14
N GLY A 48 -5.72 -8.46 -5.91
CA GLY A 48 -5.54 -9.77 -5.28
C GLY A 48 -4.25 -10.52 -5.69
N CYS A 49 -3.57 -10.13 -6.78
CA CYS A 49 -2.28 -10.70 -7.13
C CYS A 49 -1.16 -10.18 -6.19
N PRO A 50 -0.25 -11.04 -5.71
CA PRO A 50 0.89 -10.61 -4.91
C PRO A 50 1.95 -9.97 -5.81
N GLY A 51 2.52 -8.85 -5.34
CA GLY A 51 3.58 -8.13 -6.05
C GLY A 51 4.15 -7.00 -5.21
N GLU A 52 4.94 -6.15 -5.85
CA GLU A 52 5.57 -4.99 -5.21
C GLU A 52 4.59 -3.82 -5.13
N LEU A 53 4.48 -3.23 -3.93
CA LEU A 53 3.68 -2.02 -3.71
C LEU A 53 4.37 -0.80 -4.33
N VAL A 54 3.61 -0.04 -5.11
CA VAL A 54 4.02 1.24 -5.66
C VAL A 54 3.08 2.32 -5.15
N ILE A 55 3.64 3.43 -4.67
CA ILE A 55 2.89 4.55 -4.11
C ILE A 55 3.16 5.82 -4.91
N THR A 56 2.09 6.55 -5.24
CA THR A 56 2.14 7.93 -5.71
C THR A 56 1.46 8.84 -4.68
N SER A 57 2.16 9.84 -4.17
CA SER A 57 1.58 10.83 -3.24
C SER A 57 0.89 11.94 -4.02
N ILE A 58 -0.42 12.11 -3.85
CA ILE A 58 -1.23 13.04 -4.65
C ILE A 58 -1.47 14.40 -3.99
N THR A 59 -1.31 14.51 -2.66
CA THR A 59 -1.51 15.78 -1.93
C THR A 59 -0.24 16.33 -1.26
N LYS A 60 0.91 15.64 -1.39
CA LYS A 60 2.17 16.07 -0.74
C LYS A 60 2.87 17.10 -1.62
N GLU A 61 2.99 18.34 -1.14
CA GLU A 61 3.51 19.45 -1.95
C GLU A 61 5.04 19.58 -1.93
N ALA A 62 5.68 19.38 -0.77
CA ALA A 62 7.11 19.66 -0.62
C ALA A 62 8.00 18.66 -1.38
N LEU A 63 7.60 17.39 -1.42
CA LEU A 63 8.31 16.32 -2.13
C LEU A 63 7.30 15.25 -2.58
N PRO A 64 6.53 15.50 -3.65
CA PRO A 64 5.67 14.50 -4.23
C PRO A 64 6.52 13.37 -4.82
N LEU A 65 6.13 12.14 -4.55
CA LEU A 65 6.73 10.95 -5.13
C LEU A 65 5.75 10.32 -6.10
N ILE A 66 6.20 10.07 -7.33
CA ILE A 66 5.39 9.51 -8.42
C ILE A 66 5.93 8.11 -8.72
N ARG A 67 5.02 7.12 -8.66
CA ARG A 67 5.33 5.69 -8.82
C ARG A 67 6.57 5.25 -8.03
N TYR A 68 6.63 5.63 -6.76
CA TYR A 68 7.71 5.22 -5.87
C TYR A 68 7.59 3.73 -5.55
N ARG A 69 8.60 2.97 -5.98
CA ARG A 69 8.79 1.55 -5.74
C ARG A 69 9.22 1.30 -4.30
N THR A 70 8.29 0.85 -3.45
CA THR A 70 8.56 0.66 -2.02
C THR A 70 9.41 -0.58 -1.74
N ARG A 71 9.49 -1.49 -2.71
CA ARG A 71 10.07 -2.83 -2.59
C ARG A 71 9.33 -3.75 -1.62
N ASP A 72 8.22 -3.33 -1.03
CA ASP A 72 7.45 -4.17 -0.11
C ASP A 72 6.49 -5.07 -0.90
N LEU A 73 6.48 -6.37 -0.57
CA LEU A 73 5.63 -7.36 -1.20
C LEU A 73 4.30 -7.51 -0.47
N THR A 74 3.19 -7.24 -1.16
CA THR A 74 1.83 -7.32 -0.61
C THR A 74 0.78 -7.57 -1.71
N THR A 75 -0.50 -7.56 -1.35
CA THR A 75 -1.65 -7.59 -2.26
C THR A 75 -2.59 -6.43 -1.94
N LEU A 76 -3.37 -5.99 -2.92
CA LEU A 76 -4.47 -5.05 -2.74
C LEU A 76 -5.83 -5.74 -2.89
N GLU A 77 -6.75 -5.42 -1.99
CA GLU A 77 -8.10 -5.97 -1.92
C GLU A 77 -9.13 -4.82 -1.96
N ARG A 78 -9.92 -4.79 -3.04
CA ARG A 78 -10.94 -3.74 -3.28
C ARG A 78 -12.36 -4.15 -2.88
N THR A 79 -12.59 -5.38 -2.46
CA THR A 79 -13.89 -5.76 -1.86
C THR A 79 -14.22 -4.85 -0.69
N ARG A 80 -15.47 -4.43 -0.57
CA ARG A 80 -15.91 -3.52 0.50
C ARG A 80 -15.65 -4.16 1.87
N CYS A 81 -15.10 -3.38 2.80
CA CYS A 81 -14.88 -3.84 4.17
C CYS A 81 -16.18 -3.77 4.99
N ASP A 82 -16.38 -4.73 5.89
CA ASP A 82 -17.50 -4.72 6.85
C ASP A 82 -17.48 -3.51 7.80
N CYS A 83 -16.33 -2.85 7.97
CA CYS A 83 -16.26 -1.59 8.73
C CYS A 83 -16.92 -0.40 8.00
N GLY A 84 -17.37 -0.59 6.76
CA GLY A 84 -18.10 0.40 5.97
C GLY A 84 -17.22 1.29 5.08
N ARG A 85 -15.90 1.35 5.31
CA ARG A 85 -14.94 2.08 4.46
C ARG A 85 -14.86 1.48 3.06
N THR A 86 -14.67 2.35 2.08
CA THR A 86 -14.57 2.02 0.66
C THR A 86 -13.14 1.97 0.15
N HIS A 87 -12.17 2.47 0.92
CA HIS A 87 -10.77 2.48 0.49
C HIS A 87 -10.21 1.07 0.41
N VAL A 88 -9.36 0.85 -0.60
CA VAL A 88 -8.60 -0.39 -0.82
C VAL A 88 -7.84 -0.79 0.45
N ARG A 89 -7.76 -2.10 0.67
CA ARG A 89 -6.97 -2.66 1.77
C ARG A 89 -5.71 -3.31 1.22
N MET A 90 -4.56 -2.94 1.75
CA MET A 90 -3.34 -3.74 1.58
C MET A 90 -3.29 -4.86 2.62
N GLN A 91 -2.74 -6.00 2.25
CA GLN A 91 -2.38 -7.03 3.22
C GLN A 91 -1.07 -6.69 3.93
N LYS A 92 -0.75 -7.44 4.98
CA LYS A 92 0.54 -7.29 5.66
C LYS A 92 1.67 -7.53 4.67
N VAL A 93 2.76 -6.78 4.82
CA VAL A 93 3.97 -6.96 4.02
C VAL A 93 4.54 -8.36 4.30
N LEU A 94 4.70 -9.15 3.24
CA LEU A 94 5.19 -10.54 3.33
C LEU A 94 6.71 -10.62 3.28
N GLY A 95 7.36 -9.58 2.77
CA GLY A 95 8.80 -9.49 2.57
C GLY A 95 9.12 -8.33 1.65
N ARG A 96 10.36 -8.29 1.14
CA ARG A 96 10.80 -7.27 0.19
C ARG A 96 11.30 -7.89 -1.11
N SER A 97 11.19 -7.14 -2.20
CA SER A 97 11.68 -7.52 -3.53
C SER A 97 13.17 -7.22 -3.71
N ASP A 98 13.82 -6.62 -2.71
CA ASP A 98 15.24 -6.33 -2.66
C ASP A 98 15.92 -7.11 -1.53
N ASP A 99 17.26 -6.99 -1.44
CA ASP A 99 18.07 -7.71 -0.46
C ASP A 99 18.05 -7.09 0.95
N MET A 100 17.12 -6.16 1.24
CA MET A 100 17.04 -5.53 2.54
C MET A 100 16.26 -6.42 3.52
N VAL A 101 16.91 -6.77 4.63
CA VAL A 101 16.36 -7.58 5.73
C VAL A 101 15.75 -6.71 6.82
#